data_AF-E3N5V2-F1
#
_entry.id   AF-E3N5V2-F1
#
_cell.length_a   1.000
_cell.length_b   1.000
_cell.length_c   1.000
_cell.angle_alpha   90.00
_cell.angle_beta   90.00
_cell.angle_gamma   90.00
#
_symmetry.space_group_name_H-M   'P 1'
#
loop_
_entity.id
_entity.type
_entity.pdbx_description
1 polymer ?
#
loop_
_entity_poly.entity_id
_entity_poly.type
_entity_poly.pdbx_seq_one_letter_code
_entity_poly.pdbx_strand_id
1 'polypeptide(L)'
;MALHRRIPKKNRKKLKSVDPFNNKANAARFQEGNKKSNQAPASLKDEQPLTKAMKSMISLNNPIVTKEDLKKKKKQKNAVLKQAEELGMRKGKFETVNRFVKRIEGTLHSRINEGIAIAKHGLAGRKQEEIDADYKKIDDAEKRKKDQERREIENKIKEAKKKREEEAKRRDEMDKAREQRKAEKRKLKETPEESEDVEEEEEDDSDDDEDGPKPKKNAEKPEETQKKAPKLSKKERRKETLKARRTDEQQRKDGEMLINSRELIEFGERYDAPPTFNGALKKKFEPLMAKAGQKTLLLHSMLQKSGAKKTEYLEDSTKIQAERQRVIDAYRDIKKQRNIAAGQWNRPAVPKSE
;
A
#
# COMPACT_ATOMS: atom_id res chain seq x y z
N MET A 1 -89.95 -20.02 -72.68
CA MET A 1 -88.79 -19.79 -71.79
C MET A 1 -87.56 -20.41 -72.43
N ALA A 2 -86.66 -19.61 -72.99
CA ALA A 2 -85.42 -20.09 -73.60
C ALA A 2 -84.26 -19.83 -72.63
N LEU A 3 -83.60 -20.89 -72.14
CA LEU A 3 -82.43 -20.77 -71.26
C LEU A 3 -81.23 -20.21 -72.04
N HIS A 4 -80.76 -19.03 -71.67
CA HIS A 4 -79.50 -18.48 -72.16
C HIS A 4 -78.32 -19.39 -71.75
N ARG A 5 -77.68 -20.02 -72.74
CA ARG A 5 -76.45 -20.82 -72.54
C ARG A 5 -75.29 -19.88 -72.15
N ARG A 6 -74.59 -20.19 -71.05
CA ARG A 6 -73.42 -19.44 -70.55
C ARG A 6 -72.26 -19.51 -71.54
N ILE A 7 -71.64 -18.35 -71.80
CA ILE A 7 -70.45 -18.20 -72.65
C ILE A 7 -69.25 -18.95 -72.02
N PRO A 8 -68.46 -19.73 -72.78
CA PRO A 8 -67.28 -20.39 -72.25
C PRO A 8 -66.17 -19.36 -71.97
N LYS A 9 -65.71 -19.27 -70.72
CA LYS A 9 -64.56 -18.43 -70.36
C LYS A 9 -63.27 -19.10 -70.86
N LYS A 10 -62.55 -18.46 -71.79
CA LYS A 10 -61.25 -18.93 -72.27
C LYS A 10 -60.22 -18.86 -71.14
N ASN A 11 -59.56 -19.98 -70.84
CA ASN A 11 -58.47 -20.05 -69.87
C ASN A 11 -57.24 -19.25 -70.36
N ARG A 12 -57.08 -18.01 -69.87
CA ARG A 12 -55.97 -17.13 -70.23
C ARG A 12 -54.71 -17.53 -69.45
N LYS A 13 -54.04 -18.61 -69.88
CA LYS A 13 -52.77 -19.09 -69.28
C LYS A 13 -51.55 -18.18 -69.54
N LYS A 14 -51.66 -17.11 -70.32
CA LYS A 14 -50.52 -16.30 -70.79
C LYS A 14 -50.32 -14.92 -70.14
N LEU A 15 -51.09 -14.53 -69.10
CA LEU A 15 -50.93 -13.20 -68.47
C LEU A 15 -50.21 -13.18 -67.10
N LYS A 16 -49.84 -14.32 -66.54
CA LYS A 16 -49.24 -14.34 -65.18
C LYS A 16 -47.77 -13.90 -65.13
N SER A 17 -47.11 -13.77 -66.28
CA SER A 17 -45.68 -13.44 -66.40
C SER A 17 -45.39 -11.97 -66.71
N VAL A 18 -46.42 -11.12 -66.85
CA VAL A 18 -46.26 -9.70 -67.22
C VAL A 18 -46.93 -8.78 -66.19
N ASP A 19 -47.02 -9.25 -64.95
CA ASP A 19 -47.43 -8.43 -63.81
C ASP A 19 -46.17 -8.05 -63.01
N PRO A 20 -45.76 -6.75 -63.01
CA PRO A 20 -44.55 -6.31 -62.32
C PRO A 20 -44.62 -6.43 -60.80
N PHE A 21 -45.80 -6.71 -60.21
CA PHE A 21 -45.98 -6.89 -58.77
C PHE A 21 -46.11 -8.37 -58.35
N ASN A 22 -45.95 -9.31 -59.27
CA ASN A 22 -46.04 -10.73 -58.96
C ASN A 22 -44.72 -11.28 -58.38
N ASN A 23 -44.53 -11.07 -57.07
CA ASN A 23 -43.36 -11.52 -56.29
C ASN A 23 -43.07 -13.03 -56.39
N LYS A 24 -44.04 -13.86 -56.80
CA LYS A 24 -43.86 -15.31 -56.95
C LYS A 24 -43.10 -15.69 -58.22
N ALA A 25 -43.19 -14.90 -59.29
CA ALA A 25 -42.45 -15.15 -60.53
C ALA A 25 -40.96 -14.77 -60.40
N ASN A 26 -40.66 -13.71 -59.64
CA ASN A 26 -39.29 -13.33 -59.32
C ASN A 26 -38.61 -14.39 -58.43
N ALA A 27 -39.31 -14.97 -57.45
CA ALA A 27 -38.78 -16.02 -56.60
C ALA A 27 -38.36 -17.29 -57.38
N ALA A 28 -39.06 -17.63 -58.47
CA ALA A 28 -38.72 -18.79 -59.30
C ALA A 28 -37.44 -18.58 -60.13
N ARG A 29 -37.16 -17.34 -60.58
CA ARG A 29 -35.91 -17.01 -61.31
C ARG A 29 -34.65 -17.13 -60.44
N PHE A 30 -34.79 -17.03 -59.11
CA PHE A 30 -33.67 -17.20 -58.18
C PHE A 30 -33.44 -18.65 -57.74
N GLN A 31 -34.32 -19.59 -58.11
CA GLN A 31 -34.19 -21.02 -57.76
C GLN A 31 -33.70 -21.91 -58.92
N GLU A 32 -33.55 -21.38 -60.14
CA GLU A 32 -32.90 -22.12 -61.23
C GLU A 32 -31.38 -22.17 -61.00
N GLY A 33 -30.96 -23.21 -60.27
CA GLY A 33 -29.58 -23.52 -59.88
C GLY A 33 -28.68 -24.02 -61.01
N ASN A 34 -28.66 -23.35 -62.17
CA ASN A 34 -27.70 -23.63 -63.24
C ASN A 34 -26.95 -22.36 -63.63
N LYS A 35 -26.04 -21.92 -62.75
CA LYS A 35 -24.93 -21.03 -63.11
C LYS A 35 -23.62 -21.80 -63.06
N LYS A 36 -23.42 -22.70 -64.03
CA LYS A 36 -22.10 -23.15 -64.44
C LYS A 36 -21.55 -22.17 -65.49
N SER A 37 -21.22 -20.96 -65.06
CA SER A 37 -20.24 -20.15 -65.78
C SER A 37 -19.39 -19.41 -64.74
N ASN A 38 -18.09 -19.69 -64.78
CA ASN A 38 -17.00 -19.05 -64.05
C ASN A 38 -17.23 -18.82 -62.54
N GLN A 39 -17.26 -19.90 -61.75
CA GLN A 39 -16.97 -19.78 -60.31
C GLN A 39 -15.46 -19.92 -60.07
N ALA A 40 -14.91 -18.97 -59.31
CA ALA A 40 -13.57 -19.01 -58.73
C ALA A 40 -13.35 -20.33 -57.94
N PRO A 41 -12.10 -20.80 -57.78
CA PRO A 41 -11.80 -22.12 -57.20
C PRO A 41 -12.48 -22.34 -55.84
N ALA A 42 -12.91 -23.58 -55.62
CA ALA A 42 -13.72 -24.02 -54.47
C ALA A 42 -13.07 -23.81 -53.09
N SER A 43 -11.81 -23.35 -53.02
CA SER A 43 -11.09 -23.04 -51.78
C SER A 43 -11.45 -21.70 -51.15
N LEU A 44 -12.30 -20.87 -51.78
CA LEU A 44 -12.84 -19.64 -51.20
C LEU A 44 -14.23 -19.77 -50.55
N LYS A 45 -14.76 -21.00 -50.44
CA LYS A 45 -15.98 -21.29 -49.64
C LYS A 45 -15.67 -21.69 -48.20
N ASP A 46 -14.40 -21.71 -47.82
CA ASP A 46 -14.04 -21.63 -46.42
C ASP A 46 -14.25 -20.16 -46.01
N GLU A 47 -15.47 -19.84 -45.59
CA GLU A 47 -15.67 -18.69 -44.70
C GLU A 47 -14.60 -18.80 -43.63
N GLN A 48 -13.58 -17.94 -43.70
CA GLN A 48 -12.61 -17.81 -42.64
C GLN A 48 -13.40 -17.73 -41.34
N PRO A 49 -13.23 -18.69 -40.41
CA PRO A 49 -14.10 -18.75 -39.25
C PRO A 49 -13.98 -17.41 -38.55
N LEU A 50 -15.12 -16.74 -38.36
CA LEU A 50 -15.17 -15.41 -37.74
C LEU A 50 -14.23 -15.39 -36.54
N THR A 51 -13.31 -14.43 -36.53
CA THR A 51 -12.32 -14.31 -35.47
C THR A 51 -13.05 -14.19 -34.12
N LYS A 52 -12.40 -14.65 -33.04
CA LYS A 52 -12.99 -14.63 -31.70
C LYS A 52 -13.50 -13.24 -31.30
N ALA A 53 -12.79 -12.19 -31.74
CA ALA A 53 -13.16 -10.79 -31.55
C ALA A 53 -14.44 -10.39 -32.33
N MET A 54 -14.57 -10.81 -33.58
CA MET A 54 -15.79 -10.54 -34.37
C MET A 54 -17.00 -11.28 -33.80
N LYS A 55 -16.82 -12.53 -33.35
CA LYS A 55 -17.88 -13.29 -32.66
C LYS A 55 -18.32 -12.60 -31.35
N SER A 56 -17.38 -12.07 -30.56
CA SER A 56 -17.74 -11.30 -29.36
C SER A 56 -18.50 -10.02 -29.69
N MET A 57 -18.09 -9.28 -30.72
CA MET A 57 -18.79 -8.05 -31.15
C MET A 57 -20.22 -8.33 -31.63
N ILE A 58 -20.43 -9.41 -32.40
CA ILE A 58 -21.76 -9.84 -32.84
C ILE A 58 -22.62 -10.25 -31.63
N SER A 59 -22.04 -10.95 -30.65
CA SER A 59 -22.75 -11.35 -29.43
C SER A 59 -23.08 -10.18 -28.48
N LEU A 60 -22.28 -9.12 -28.50
CA LEU A 60 -22.50 -7.90 -27.74
C LEU A 60 -23.57 -7.01 -28.39
N ASN A 61 -23.61 -6.96 -29.73
CA ASN A 61 -24.51 -6.10 -30.48
C ASN A 61 -25.90 -6.69 -30.73
N ASN A 62 -26.06 -8.02 -30.70
CA ASN A 62 -27.36 -8.69 -30.85
C ASN A 62 -27.62 -9.67 -29.70
N PRO A 63 -28.39 -9.27 -28.66
CA PRO A 63 -28.82 -10.17 -27.60
C PRO A 63 -30.04 -10.97 -28.08
N ILE A 64 -29.94 -11.67 -29.22
CA ILE A 64 -30.98 -12.62 -29.62
C ILE A 64 -30.77 -13.86 -28.74
N VAL A 65 -31.34 -13.81 -27.53
CA VAL A 65 -31.41 -15.00 -26.69
C VAL A 65 -32.52 -15.86 -27.27
N THR A 66 -32.14 -16.87 -28.04
CA THR A 66 -33.10 -17.87 -28.51
C THR A 66 -33.85 -18.45 -27.31
N LYS A 67 -35.12 -18.89 -27.49
CA LYS A 67 -35.90 -19.48 -26.39
C LYS A 67 -35.18 -20.68 -25.75
N GLU A 68 -34.35 -21.38 -26.53
CA GLU A 68 -33.52 -22.48 -26.05
C GLU A 68 -32.40 -22.00 -25.13
N ASP A 69 -31.72 -20.92 -25.48
CA ASP A 69 -30.65 -20.36 -24.64
C ASP A 69 -31.19 -19.80 -23.32
N LEU A 70 -32.40 -19.23 -23.31
CA LEU A 70 -33.09 -18.85 -22.08
C LEU A 70 -33.39 -20.06 -21.20
N LYS A 71 -33.84 -21.18 -21.79
CA LYS A 71 -34.10 -22.43 -21.06
C LYS A 71 -32.79 -23.02 -20.49
N LYS A 72 -31.70 -23.03 -21.26
CA LYS A 72 -30.38 -23.48 -20.80
C LYS A 72 -29.87 -22.63 -19.63
N LYS A 73 -29.96 -21.29 -19.72
CA LYS A 73 -29.60 -20.36 -18.64
C LYS A 73 -30.43 -20.59 -17.37
N LYS A 74 -31.75 -20.84 -17.48
CA LYS A 74 -32.60 -21.16 -16.32
C LYS A 74 -32.18 -22.47 -15.64
N LYS A 75 -31.87 -23.53 -16.40
CA LYS A 75 -31.37 -24.80 -15.86
C LYS A 75 -30.06 -24.61 -15.09
N GLN A 76 -29.12 -23.86 -15.65
CA GLN A 76 -27.84 -23.55 -14.99
C GLN A 76 -28.04 -22.79 -13.67
N LYS A 77 -28.92 -21.76 -13.66
CA LYS A 77 -29.23 -21.03 -12.41
C LYS A 77 -29.82 -21.92 -11.32
N ASN A 78 -30.65 -22.89 -11.68
CA ASN A 78 -31.20 -23.85 -10.72
C ASN A 78 -30.15 -24.84 -10.21
N ALA A 79 -29.19 -25.24 -11.05
CA ALA A 79 -28.06 -26.07 -10.63
C ALA A 79 -27.14 -25.34 -9.64
N VAL A 80 -26.83 -24.06 -9.90
CA VAL A 80 -26.05 -23.21 -8.99
C VAL A 80 -26.75 -23.06 -7.63
N LEU A 81 -28.07 -22.92 -7.62
CA LEU A 81 -28.84 -22.87 -6.36
C LEU A 81 -28.77 -24.18 -5.58
N LYS A 82 -28.87 -25.33 -6.25
CA LYS A 82 -28.75 -26.65 -5.61
C LYS A 82 -27.37 -26.86 -4.99
N GLN A 83 -26.31 -26.58 -5.75
CA GLN A 83 -24.93 -26.69 -5.25
C GLN A 83 -24.68 -25.74 -4.08
N ALA A 84 -25.19 -24.51 -4.15
CA ALA A 84 -25.07 -23.58 -3.04
C ALA A 84 -25.81 -24.09 -1.79
N GLU A 85 -26.98 -24.70 -1.95
CA GLU A 85 -27.72 -25.31 -0.84
C GLU A 85 -27.01 -26.53 -0.25
N GLU A 86 -26.39 -27.38 -1.08
CA GLU A 86 -25.51 -28.49 -0.63
C GLU A 86 -24.32 -27.97 0.20
N LEU A 87 -23.80 -26.78 -0.16
CA LEU A 87 -22.76 -26.07 0.59
C LEU A 87 -23.31 -25.28 1.80
N GLY A 88 -24.59 -25.42 2.14
CA GLY A 88 -25.25 -24.76 3.26
C GLY A 88 -25.62 -23.29 3.02
N MET A 89 -25.41 -22.76 1.82
CA MET A 89 -25.74 -21.39 1.45
C MET A 89 -27.12 -21.33 0.80
N ARG A 90 -28.12 -20.85 1.54
CA ARG A 90 -29.47 -20.67 1.02
C ARG A 90 -29.72 -19.26 0.50
N LYS A 91 -30.42 -19.20 -0.63
CA LYS A 91 -30.92 -17.95 -1.21
C LYS A 91 -31.99 -17.34 -0.29
N GLY A 92 -31.93 -16.04 -0.05
CA GLY A 92 -32.95 -15.34 0.72
C GLY A 92 -34.32 -15.33 0.03
N LYS A 93 -35.41 -15.29 0.81
CA LYS A 93 -36.80 -15.32 0.31
C LYS A 93 -37.08 -14.24 -0.74
N PHE A 94 -36.58 -13.02 -0.53
CA PHE A 94 -36.76 -11.86 -1.41
C PHE A 94 -35.54 -11.55 -2.29
N GLU A 95 -34.53 -12.41 -2.29
CA GLU A 95 -33.31 -12.19 -3.05
C GLU A 95 -33.49 -12.61 -4.51
N THR A 96 -32.80 -11.97 -5.46
CA THR A 96 -32.69 -12.47 -6.84
C THR A 96 -31.50 -13.41 -6.97
N VAL A 97 -31.52 -14.35 -7.93
CA VAL A 97 -30.40 -15.30 -8.11
C VAL A 97 -29.08 -14.57 -8.39
N ASN A 98 -29.12 -13.46 -9.13
CA ASN A 98 -27.91 -12.68 -9.38
C ASN A 98 -27.37 -12.00 -8.10
N ARG A 99 -28.25 -11.48 -7.22
CA ARG A 99 -27.82 -10.92 -5.92
C ARG A 99 -27.23 -12.00 -5.01
N PHE A 100 -27.85 -13.18 -5.02
CA PHE A 100 -27.34 -14.34 -4.29
C PHE A 100 -25.93 -14.74 -4.72
N VAL A 101 -25.70 -14.88 -6.03
CA VAL A 101 -24.38 -15.18 -6.58
C VAL A 101 -23.37 -14.09 -6.19
N LYS A 102 -23.72 -12.81 -6.35
CA LYS A 102 -22.83 -11.70 -5.93
C LYS A 102 -22.50 -11.72 -4.43
N ARG A 103 -23.45 -12.11 -3.58
CA ARG A 103 -23.23 -12.25 -2.15
C ARG A 103 -22.23 -13.37 -1.86
N ILE A 104 -22.40 -14.53 -2.49
CA ILE A 104 -21.45 -15.65 -2.39
C ILE A 104 -20.06 -15.21 -2.85
N GLU A 105 -19.97 -14.60 -4.03
CA GLU A 105 -18.73 -14.07 -4.58
C GLU A 105 -18.08 -13.09 -3.60
N GLY A 106 -18.84 -12.16 -3.01
CA GLY A 106 -18.34 -11.22 -2.01
C GLY A 106 -17.77 -11.93 -0.78
N THR A 107 -18.47 -12.93 -0.24
CA THR A 107 -17.97 -13.70 0.91
C THR A 107 -16.70 -14.49 0.58
N LEU A 108 -16.61 -15.07 -0.62
CA LEU A 108 -15.42 -15.79 -1.07
C LEU A 108 -14.23 -14.85 -1.23
N HIS A 109 -14.41 -13.71 -1.89
CA HIS A 109 -13.35 -12.70 -2.01
C HIS A 109 -12.90 -12.19 -0.65
N SER A 110 -13.83 -11.95 0.29
CA SER A 110 -13.48 -11.54 1.65
C SER A 110 -12.60 -12.58 2.34
N ARG A 111 -12.96 -13.87 2.28
CA ARG A 111 -12.17 -14.96 2.88
C ARG A 111 -10.80 -15.12 2.23
N ILE A 112 -10.74 -15.00 0.90
CA ILE A 112 -9.46 -15.04 0.16
C ILE A 112 -8.57 -13.87 0.58
N ASN A 113 -9.13 -12.66 0.66
CA ASN A 113 -8.39 -11.47 1.06
C ASN A 113 -7.90 -11.55 2.51
N GLU A 114 -8.71 -12.10 3.42
CA GLU A 114 -8.33 -12.37 4.80
C GLU A 114 -7.16 -13.37 4.86
N GLY A 115 -7.24 -14.48 4.12
CA GLY A 115 -6.15 -15.45 4.01
C GLY A 115 -4.87 -14.83 3.43
N ILE A 116 -4.99 -13.96 2.43
CA ILE A 116 -3.86 -13.20 1.87
C ILE A 116 -3.29 -12.24 2.92
N ALA A 117 -4.12 -11.56 3.71
CA ALA A 117 -3.66 -10.65 4.76
C ALA A 117 -2.90 -11.42 5.84
N ILE A 118 -3.46 -12.51 6.33
CA ILE A 118 -2.82 -13.40 7.31
C ILE A 118 -1.46 -13.91 6.78
N ALA A 119 -1.40 -14.31 5.52
CA ALA A 119 -0.15 -14.75 4.88
C ALA A 119 0.87 -13.61 4.72
N LYS A 120 0.43 -12.42 4.27
CA LYS A 120 1.28 -11.23 4.16
C LYS A 120 1.89 -10.81 5.50
N HIS A 121 1.13 -10.95 6.59
CA HIS A 121 1.61 -10.68 7.94
C HIS A 121 2.42 -11.83 8.55
N GLY A 122 2.67 -12.92 7.82
CA GLY A 122 3.42 -14.08 8.31
C GLY A 122 2.72 -14.84 9.44
N LEU A 123 1.41 -14.61 9.61
CA LEU A 123 0.57 -15.24 10.63
C LEU A 123 -0.08 -16.53 10.10
N ALA A 124 0.10 -16.86 8.82
CA ALA A 124 -0.46 -18.07 8.22
C ALA A 124 0.04 -19.33 8.95
N GLY A 125 -0.90 -20.14 9.43
CA GLY A 125 -0.62 -21.38 10.14
C GLY A 125 -0.34 -21.23 11.65
N ARG A 126 -0.27 -20.00 12.18
CA ARG A 126 -0.18 -19.78 13.63
C ARG A 126 -1.56 -19.82 14.26
N LYS A 127 -1.65 -20.42 15.46
CA LYS A 127 -2.90 -20.41 16.22
C LYS A 127 -3.13 -19.03 16.81
N GLN A 128 -4.39 -18.62 16.94
CA GLN A 128 -4.75 -17.33 17.54
C GLN A 128 -4.16 -17.16 18.95
N GLU A 129 -4.10 -18.24 19.73
CA GLU A 129 -3.54 -18.26 21.07
C GLU A 129 -2.06 -17.88 21.13
N GLU A 130 -1.27 -18.27 20.12
CA GLU A 130 0.16 -17.95 20.03
C GLU A 130 0.36 -16.47 19.72
N ILE A 131 -0.49 -15.93 18.83
CA ILE A 131 -0.49 -14.51 18.46
C ILE A 131 -0.83 -13.67 19.70
N ASP A 132 -1.87 -14.03 20.43
CA ASP A 132 -2.29 -13.33 21.64
C ASP A 132 -1.22 -13.42 22.75
N ALA A 133 -0.53 -14.55 22.87
CA ALA A 133 0.58 -14.71 23.81
C ALA A 133 1.77 -13.80 23.46
N ASP A 134 2.07 -13.63 22.17
CA ASP A 134 3.15 -12.73 21.72
C ASP A 134 2.79 -11.26 21.98
N TYR A 135 1.54 -10.85 21.75
CA TYR A 135 1.07 -9.51 22.14
C TYR A 135 1.18 -9.27 23.64
N LYS A 136 0.80 -10.23 24.49
CA LYS A 136 0.95 -10.11 25.95
C LYS A 136 2.41 -9.91 26.37
N LYS A 137 3.35 -10.61 25.75
CA LYS A 137 4.79 -10.43 26.05
C LYS A 137 5.27 -9.03 25.71
N ILE A 138 4.78 -8.46 24.61
CA ILE A 138 5.11 -7.09 24.19
C ILE A 138 4.55 -6.08 25.20
N ASP A 139 3.27 -6.23 25.58
CA ASP A 139 2.62 -5.34 26.56
C ASP A 139 3.32 -5.40 27.93
N ASP A 140 3.67 -6.60 28.39
CA ASP A 140 4.39 -6.78 29.66
C ASP A 140 5.81 -6.21 29.60
N ALA A 141 6.47 -6.29 28.44
CA ALA A 141 7.77 -5.65 28.24
C ALA A 141 7.66 -4.12 28.26
N GLU A 142 6.62 -3.55 27.65
CA GLU A 142 6.37 -2.10 27.68
C GLU A 142 6.07 -1.60 29.10
N LYS A 143 5.25 -2.33 29.87
CA LYS A 143 5.00 -2.03 31.29
C LYS A 143 6.29 -2.03 32.10
N ARG A 144 7.16 -3.03 31.91
CA ARG A 144 8.47 -3.08 32.59
C ARG A 144 9.35 -1.89 32.24
N LYS A 145 9.38 -1.46 30.96
CA LYS A 145 10.13 -0.25 30.56
C LYS A 145 9.58 1.00 31.24
N LYS A 146 8.27 1.20 31.23
CA LYS A 146 7.63 2.34 31.91
C LYS A 146 7.91 2.34 33.41
N ASP A 147 7.90 1.18 34.06
CA ASP A 147 8.22 1.07 35.48
C ASP A 147 9.70 1.34 35.77
N GLN A 148 10.61 0.92 34.90
CA GLN A 148 12.03 1.27 35.00
C GLN A 148 12.25 2.78 34.85
N GLU A 149 11.64 3.41 33.84
CA GLU A 149 11.71 4.86 33.65
C GLU A 149 11.16 5.63 34.87
N ARG A 150 10.04 5.18 35.44
CA ARG A 150 9.48 5.75 36.68
C ARG A 150 10.47 5.66 37.84
N ARG A 151 11.10 4.50 38.04
CA ARG A 151 12.11 4.30 39.10
C ARG A 151 13.35 5.17 38.88
N GLU A 152 13.81 5.31 37.64
CA GLU A 152 14.95 6.18 37.30
C GLU A 152 14.65 7.66 37.57
N ILE A 153 13.44 8.12 37.21
CA ILE A 153 12.99 9.48 37.51
C ILE A 153 12.91 9.70 39.02
N GLU A 154 12.33 8.75 39.76
CA GLU A 154 12.22 8.83 41.22
C GLU A 154 13.62 8.88 41.87
N ASN A 155 14.57 8.09 41.40
CA ASN A 155 15.95 8.12 41.88
C ASN A 155 16.64 9.46 41.58
N LYS A 156 16.45 10.02 40.38
CA LYS A 156 16.96 11.35 40.01
C LYS A 156 16.37 12.45 40.90
N ILE A 157 15.08 12.36 41.22
CA ILE A 157 14.42 13.30 42.14
C ILE A 157 14.97 13.16 43.55
N LYS A 158 15.18 11.94 44.05
CA LYS A 158 15.78 11.70 45.38
C LYS A 158 17.21 12.22 45.45
N GLU A 159 18.02 12.01 44.42
CA GLU A 159 19.38 12.53 44.35
C GLU A 159 19.41 14.07 44.29
N ALA A 160 18.52 14.68 43.49
CA ALA A 160 18.38 16.13 43.44
C ALA A 160 17.92 16.74 44.78
N LYS A 161 17.01 16.07 45.50
CA LYS A 161 16.59 16.48 46.85
C LYS A 161 17.74 16.41 47.85
N LYS A 162 18.52 15.32 47.85
CA LYS A 162 19.70 15.19 48.72
C LYS A 162 20.74 16.28 48.45
N LYS A 163 21.06 16.57 47.18
CA LYS A 163 21.99 17.65 46.83
C LYS A 163 21.50 19.01 47.30
N ARG A 164 20.21 19.31 47.14
CA ARG A 164 19.63 20.56 47.67
C ARG A 164 19.70 20.65 49.18
N GLU A 165 19.53 19.52 49.89
CA GLU A 165 19.63 19.49 51.35
C GLU A 165 21.09 19.67 51.83
N GLU A 166 22.05 19.03 51.16
CA GLU A 166 23.49 19.21 51.44
C GLU A 166 23.96 20.64 51.14
N GLU A 167 23.49 21.24 50.05
CA GLU A 167 23.78 22.62 49.69
C GLU A 167 23.14 23.62 50.68
N ALA A 168 21.92 23.35 51.13
CA ALA A 168 21.28 24.14 52.18
C ALA A 168 22.06 24.07 53.50
N LYS A 169 22.50 22.87 53.91
CA LYS A 169 23.35 22.71 55.11
C LYS A 169 24.68 23.45 54.98
N ARG A 170 25.33 23.39 53.81
CA ARG A 170 26.56 24.16 53.55
C ARG A 170 26.32 25.67 53.59
N ARG A 171 25.20 26.15 53.07
CA ARG A 171 24.84 27.56 53.13
C ARG A 171 24.58 28.01 54.58
N ASP A 172 23.84 27.21 55.35
CA ASP A 172 23.58 27.48 56.77
C ASP A 172 24.88 27.47 57.60
N GLU A 173 25.83 26.58 57.29
CA GLU A 173 27.16 26.56 57.91
C GLU A 173 27.99 27.80 57.54
N MET A 174 27.98 28.23 56.27
CA MET A 174 28.65 29.45 55.83
C MET A 174 28.04 30.71 56.47
N ASP A 175 26.72 30.78 56.58
CA ASP A 175 26.03 31.90 57.22
C ASP A 175 26.34 31.96 58.72
N LYS A 176 26.40 30.81 59.41
CA LYS A 176 26.87 30.73 60.82
C LYS A 176 28.33 31.14 60.98
N ALA A 177 29.22 30.70 60.08
CA ALA A 177 30.63 31.10 60.10
C ALA A 177 30.80 32.60 59.84
N ARG A 178 29.99 33.18 58.93
CA ARG A 178 29.96 34.63 58.67
C ARG A 178 29.45 35.40 59.88
N GLU A 179 28.44 34.88 60.58
CA GLU A 179 27.91 35.47 61.81
C GLU A 179 28.95 35.42 62.95
N GLN A 180 29.65 34.30 63.11
CA GLN A 180 30.75 34.16 64.07
C GLN A 180 31.90 35.13 63.76
N ARG A 181 32.33 35.27 62.50
CA ARG A 181 33.33 36.27 62.09
C ARG A 181 32.87 37.70 62.36
N LYS A 182 31.58 38.02 62.15
CA LYS A 182 31.03 39.33 62.49
C LYS A 182 30.99 39.56 64.00
N ALA A 183 30.67 38.54 64.79
CA ALA A 183 30.67 38.62 66.25
C ALA A 183 32.08 38.78 66.82
N GLU A 184 33.08 38.07 66.27
CA GLU A 184 34.49 38.23 66.65
C GLU A 184 35.03 39.62 66.28
N LYS A 185 34.72 40.13 65.09
CA LYS A 185 35.07 41.51 64.71
C LYS A 185 34.43 42.55 65.63
N ARG A 186 33.21 42.31 66.13
CA ARG A 186 32.57 43.19 67.11
C ARG A 186 33.24 43.14 68.48
N LYS A 187 33.70 41.96 68.92
CA LYS A 187 34.47 41.79 70.17
C LYS A 187 35.87 42.41 70.08
N LEU A 188 36.51 42.37 68.91
CA LEU A 188 37.82 42.99 68.68
C LEU A 188 37.73 44.53 68.62
N LYS A 189 36.57 45.09 68.23
CA LYS A 189 36.34 46.54 68.19
C LYS A 189 35.98 47.14 69.57
N GLU A 190 35.90 46.31 70.61
CA GLU A 190 35.61 46.71 72.00
C GLU A 190 36.89 46.94 72.83
N THR A 191 38.08 46.72 72.26
CA THR A 191 39.34 47.28 72.80
C THR A 191 39.53 48.68 72.26
N PRO A 192 39.60 49.74 73.10
CA PRO A 192 39.66 51.10 72.63
C PRO A 192 41.12 51.51 72.42
N GLU A 193 41.62 51.44 71.19
CA GLU A 193 42.76 52.26 70.74
C GLU A 193 42.50 52.76 69.30
N GLU A 194 42.00 53.99 69.27
CA GLU A 194 42.41 55.13 68.42
C GLU A 194 43.29 54.84 67.18
N SER A 195 42.72 55.13 65.99
CA SER A 195 43.30 55.84 64.81
C SER A 195 42.72 55.26 63.51
N GLU A 196 41.92 56.05 62.80
CA GLU A 196 42.26 56.78 61.55
C GLU A 196 41.84 56.01 60.29
N ASP A 197 41.41 56.80 59.30
CA ASP A 197 40.87 56.42 58.00
C ASP A 197 41.64 55.27 57.33
N VAL A 198 40.91 54.25 56.89
CA VAL A 198 41.38 53.33 55.85
C VAL A 198 40.28 53.18 54.80
N GLU A 199 40.72 53.46 53.58
CA GLU A 199 39.99 53.58 52.33
C GLU A 199 38.94 52.51 52.06
N GLU A 200 37.81 52.99 51.56
CA GLU A 200 36.79 52.24 50.84
C GLU A 200 37.37 51.89 49.45
N GLU A 201 38.17 50.81 49.37
CA GLU A 201 38.48 50.19 48.08
C GLU A 201 37.35 49.24 47.69
N GLU A 202 36.67 49.59 46.59
CA GLU A 202 35.79 48.71 45.85
C GLU A 202 36.61 47.55 45.26
N GLU A 203 36.55 46.37 45.87
CA GLU A 203 36.89 45.12 45.18
C GLU A 203 35.66 44.62 44.42
N ASP A 204 35.65 44.96 43.13
CA ASP A 204 34.95 44.27 42.05
C ASP A 204 35.52 42.84 41.95
N ASP A 205 34.96 41.89 42.71
CA ASP A 205 35.32 40.49 42.60
C ASP A 205 34.33 39.76 41.69
N SER A 206 34.65 39.84 40.40
CA SER A 206 34.08 39.05 39.33
C SER A 206 34.51 37.58 39.47
N ASP A 207 33.78 36.78 40.24
CA ASP A 207 34.02 35.34 40.30
C ASP A 207 33.28 34.59 39.18
N ASP A 208 34.11 34.29 38.18
CA ASP A 208 33.95 33.31 37.11
C ASP A 208 34.02 31.89 37.70
N ASP A 209 32.91 31.14 37.63
CA ASP A 209 32.84 29.72 38.00
C ASP A 209 32.27 28.89 36.83
N GLU A 210 33.04 28.77 35.74
CA GLU A 210 33.05 27.57 34.89
C GLU A 210 34.21 26.66 35.37
N ASP A 211 33.94 25.57 36.10
CA ASP A 211 33.99 24.23 35.52
C ASP A 211 33.66 23.10 36.52
N GLY A 212 32.78 22.19 36.10
CA GLY A 212 32.44 20.97 36.82
C GLY A 212 32.56 19.75 35.88
N PRO A 213 33.46 18.79 36.14
CA PRO A 213 33.90 17.81 35.15
C PRO A 213 32.96 16.60 35.09
N LYS A 214 32.46 16.22 33.91
CA LYS A 214 31.77 14.93 33.66
C LYS A 214 31.86 14.52 32.17
N PRO A 215 31.67 13.23 31.82
CA PRO A 215 32.71 12.20 31.83
C PRO A 215 32.88 11.57 30.42
N LYS A 216 34.02 10.92 30.18
CA LYS A 216 34.24 10.10 28.97
C LYS A 216 33.38 8.82 29.03
N LYS A 217 32.56 8.56 28.01
CA LYS A 217 32.25 7.20 27.52
C LYS A 217 32.02 7.22 26.01
N ASN A 218 32.75 6.33 25.36
CA ASN A 218 32.87 6.15 23.91
C ASN A 218 31.56 5.70 23.26
N ALA A 219 31.26 6.27 22.09
CA ALA A 219 30.53 5.61 21.01
C ALA A 219 31.15 6.10 19.67
N GLU A 220 31.52 5.15 18.82
CA GLU A 220 32.26 5.37 17.58
C GLU A 220 31.42 5.99 16.44
N LYS A 221 32.04 7.00 15.79
CA LYS A 221 31.97 7.48 14.38
C LYS A 221 30.69 8.20 13.86
N PRO A 222 30.81 9.06 12.81
CA PRO A 222 31.98 9.48 12.03
C PRO A 222 32.31 10.99 12.08
N GLU A 223 33.47 11.34 11.56
CA GLU A 223 34.04 12.70 11.49
C GLU A 223 33.16 13.69 10.72
N GLU A 224 32.71 14.75 11.39
CA GLU A 224 32.40 16.01 10.74
C GLU A 224 33.02 17.17 11.54
N THR A 225 33.80 17.97 10.83
CA THR A 225 34.55 19.13 11.33
C THR A 225 33.65 20.11 12.08
N GLN A 226 33.72 20.11 13.41
CA GLN A 226 33.04 21.08 14.26
C GLN A 226 33.79 22.42 14.25
N LYS A 227 33.38 23.34 13.39
CA LYS A 227 33.65 24.76 13.59
C LYS A 227 32.94 25.19 14.88
N LYS A 228 33.69 25.60 15.90
CA LYS A 228 33.15 26.11 17.17
C LYS A 228 32.20 27.27 16.87
N ALA A 229 30.92 27.10 17.19
CA ALA A 229 29.94 28.17 17.06
C ALA A 229 30.25 29.27 18.11
N PRO A 230 30.18 30.56 17.74
CA PRO A 230 30.37 31.64 18.69
C PRO A 230 29.30 31.57 19.80
N LYS A 231 29.72 31.77 21.06
CA LYS A 231 28.82 31.77 22.23
C LYS A 231 27.80 32.93 22.08
N LEU A 232 26.64 32.66 21.49
CA LEU A 232 25.53 33.61 21.34
C LEU A 232 25.04 34.10 22.71
N SER A 233 24.74 35.39 22.80
CA SER A 233 24.27 36.02 24.03
C SER A 233 22.94 35.42 24.53
N LYS A 234 22.62 35.56 25.83
CA LYS A 234 21.40 35.02 26.45
C LYS A 234 20.11 35.49 25.76
N LYS A 235 20.12 36.70 25.16
CA LYS A 235 19.02 37.26 24.36
C LYS A 235 18.93 36.61 22.97
N GLU A 236 20.05 36.28 22.34
CA GLU A 236 20.10 35.62 21.03
C GLU A 236 19.72 34.14 21.14
N ARG A 237 20.16 33.42 22.18
CA ARG A 237 19.71 32.05 22.47
C ARG A 237 18.19 31.98 22.68
N ARG A 238 17.60 32.98 23.34
CA ARG A 238 16.13 33.08 23.47
C ARG A 238 15.44 33.33 22.13
N LYS A 239 15.99 34.18 21.27
CA LYS A 239 15.44 34.41 19.92
C LYS A 239 15.59 33.18 19.02
N GLU A 240 16.69 32.46 19.11
CA GLU A 240 16.96 31.25 18.35
C GLU A 240 16.08 30.08 18.78
N THR A 241 15.91 29.86 20.08
CA THR A 241 14.97 28.86 20.61
C THR A 241 13.52 29.18 20.25
N LEU A 242 13.13 30.47 20.22
CA LEU A 242 11.80 30.87 19.74
C LEU A 242 11.62 30.61 18.24
N LYS A 243 12.65 30.86 17.42
CA LYS A 243 12.65 30.54 16.00
C LYS A 243 12.58 29.04 15.76
N ALA A 244 13.37 28.24 16.50
CA ALA A 244 13.36 26.79 16.43
C ALA A 244 11.99 26.20 16.81
N ARG A 245 11.34 26.75 17.84
CA ARG A 245 9.97 26.35 18.21
C ARG A 245 8.95 26.70 17.12
N ARG A 246 9.06 27.88 16.51
CA ARG A 246 8.18 28.28 15.39
C ARG A 246 8.38 27.39 14.17
N THR A 247 9.62 27.03 13.84
CA THR A 247 9.91 26.13 12.71
C THR A 247 9.44 24.71 12.97
N ASP A 248 9.60 24.17 14.19
CA ASP A 248 9.09 22.84 14.56
C ASP A 248 7.55 22.81 14.53
N GLU A 249 6.89 23.88 15.02
CA GLU A 249 5.43 24.00 14.94
C GLU A 249 4.92 24.11 13.50
N GLN A 250 5.66 24.81 12.62
CA GLN A 250 5.35 24.85 11.19
C GLN A 250 5.55 23.47 10.54
N GLN A 251 6.62 22.74 10.86
CA GLN A 251 6.84 21.39 10.35
C GLN A 251 5.75 20.41 10.80
N ARG A 252 5.25 20.54 12.03
CA ARG A 252 4.11 19.74 12.52
C ARG A 252 2.82 20.08 11.78
N LYS A 253 2.52 21.37 11.60
CA LYS A 253 1.35 21.82 10.83
C LYS A 253 1.42 21.36 9.38
N ASP A 254 2.59 21.44 8.74
CA ASP A 254 2.79 20.96 7.38
C ASP A 254 2.65 19.42 7.28
N GLY A 255 3.15 18.68 8.28
CA GLY A 255 2.96 17.23 8.38
C GLY A 255 1.50 16.81 8.58
N GLU A 256 0.76 17.53 9.42
CA GLU A 256 -0.68 17.35 9.65
C GLU A 256 -1.49 17.69 8.39
N MET A 257 -1.13 18.76 7.66
CA MET A 257 -1.74 19.07 6.36
C MET A 257 -1.41 18.01 5.30
N LEU A 258 -0.20 17.43 5.31
CA LEU A 258 0.16 16.36 4.37
C LEU A 258 -0.65 15.08 4.61
N ILE A 259 -0.95 14.75 5.87
CA ILE A 259 -1.80 13.62 6.25
C ILE A 259 -3.26 13.90 5.85
N ASN A 260 -3.74 15.12 6.06
CA ASN A 260 -5.12 15.51 5.72
C ASN A 260 -5.35 15.71 4.22
N SER A 261 -4.34 16.12 3.43
CA SER A 261 -4.44 16.26 1.97
C SER A 261 -4.64 14.94 1.22
N ARG A 262 -4.46 13.80 1.88
CA ARG A 262 -4.76 12.49 1.30
C ARG A 262 -6.27 12.17 1.34
N GLU A 263 -7.04 12.90 2.15
CA GLU A 263 -8.48 12.68 2.39
C GLU A 263 -9.33 13.94 2.15
N LEU A 264 -8.72 15.12 2.06
CA LEU A 264 -9.41 16.38 1.79
C LEU A 264 -9.42 16.67 0.29
N ILE A 265 -10.51 16.32 -0.37
CA ILE A 265 -10.81 16.75 -1.74
C ILE A 265 -11.34 18.19 -1.67
N GLU A 266 -10.67 19.14 -2.30
CA GLU A 266 -11.13 20.54 -2.32
C GLU A 266 -12.51 20.64 -3.01
N PHE A 267 -13.35 21.58 -2.55
CA PHE A 267 -14.69 21.77 -3.09
C PHE A 267 -14.64 22.09 -4.59
N GLY A 268 -15.09 21.16 -5.43
CA GLY A 268 -15.04 21.24 -6.89
C GLY A 268 -14.16 20.19 -7.56
N GLU A 269 -13.28 19.50 -6.81
CA GLU A 269 -12.50 18.38 -7.32
C GLU A 269 -13.28 17.06 -7.21
N ARG A 270 -13.12 16.15 -8.18
CA ARG A 270 -13.79 14.85 -8.21
C ARG A 270 -12.80 13.76 -7.83
N TYR A 271 -13.21 12.83 -6.97
CA TYR A 271 -12.40 11.66 -6.59
C TYR A 271 -11.92 10.82 -7.79
N ASP A 272 -12.68 10.81 -8.88
CA ASP A 272 -12.42 10.04 -10.11
C ASP A 272 -11.63 10.83 -11.16
N ALA A 273 -11.31 12.10 -10.90
CA ALA A 273 -10.50 12.91 -11.81
C ALA A 273 -9.01 12.77 -11.47
N PRO A 274 -8.11 12.84 -12.47
CA PRO A 274 -6.68 12.91 -12.21
C PRO A 274 -6.34 14.18 -11.40
N PRO A 275 -5.35 14.11 -10.49
CA PRO A 275 -5.01 15.23 -9.63
C PRO A 275 -4.63 16.48 -10.43
N THR A 276 -5.23 17.61 -10.10
CA THR A 276 -4.98 18.91 -10.72
C THR A 276 -3.81 19.60 -10.03
N PHE A 277 -2.83 20.06 -10.81
CA PHE A 277 -1.67 20.77 -10.25
C PHE A 277 -1.95 22.27 -10.21
N ASN A 278 -1.91 22.87 -9.01
CA ASN A 278 -2.07 24.31 -8.82
C ASN A 278 -0.72 25.06 -8.78
N GLY A 279 -0.75 26.38 -9.04
CA GLY A 279 0.40 27.28 -8.89
C GLY A 279 1.61 26.97 -9.80
N ALA A 280 2.82 26.97 -9.23
CA ALA A 280 4.07 26.76 -9.97
C ALA A 280 4.21 25.34 -10.55
N LEU A 281 3.50 24.37 -9.99
CA LEU A 281 3.48 22.98 -10.48
C LEU A 281 2.65 22.85 -11.75
N LYS A 282 1.58 23.65 -11.90
CA LYS A 282 0.74 23.72 -13.11
C LYS A 282 1.58 23.94 -14.37
N LYS A 283 2.49 24.93 -14.32
CA LYS A 283 3.38 25.29 -15.44
C LYS A 283 4.41 24.21 -15.79
N LYS A 284 4.67 23.26 -14.88
CA LYS A 284 5.67 22.19 -15.08
C LYS A 284 5.02 20.88 -15.55
N PHE A 285 3.84 20.57 -15.02
CA PHE A 285 3.19 19.27 -15.21
C PHE A 285 1.99 19.31 -16.16
N GLU A 286 1.31 20.45 -16.34
CA GLU A 286 0.24 20.52 -17.33
C GLU A 286 0.80 20.61 -18.75
N PRO A 287 0.37 19.71 -19.65
CA PRO A 287 0.95 19.59 -20.99
C PRO A 287 0.72 20.81 -21.88
N LEU A 288 -0.30 21.62 -21.59
CA LEU A 288 -0.65 22.84 -22.33
C LEU A 288 0.15 24.07 -21.85
N MET A 289 0.53 24.12 -20.57
CA MET A 289 1.22 25.28 -19.97
C MET A 289 2.74 25.09 -19.89
N ALA A 290 3.24 23.87 -20.04
CA ALA A 290 4.67 23.58 -20.02
C ALA A 290 5.36 24.05 -21.30
N LYS A 291 6.46 24.81 -21.16
CA LYS A 291 7.33 25.20 -22.29
C LYS A 291 7.81 23.94 -23.02
N ALA A 292 7.64 23.93 -24.34
CA ALA A 292 8.08 22.83 -25.20
C ALA A 292 9.57 22.53 -24.96
N GLY A 293 9.93 21.26 -24.79
CA GLY A 293 11.30 20.81 -24.53
C GLY A 293 11.76 20.80 -23.06
N GLN A 294 11.00 21.39 -22.13
CA GLN A 294 11.39 21.49 -20.71
C GLN A 294 10.65 20.49 -19.80
N LYS A 295 10.02 19.46 -20.39
CA LYS A 295 9.23 18.46 -19.68
C LYS A 295 10.14 17.49 -18.93
N THR A 296 10.46 17.78 -17.67
CA THR A 296 10.98 16.75 -16.76
C THR A 296 9.81 15.84 -16.39
N LEU A 297 9.73 14.66 -17.02
CA LEU A 297 8.72 13.67 -16.67
C LEU A 297 8.79 13.42 -15.15
N LEU A 298 7.64 13.34 -14.49
CA LEU A 298 7.58 13.06 -13.05
C LEU A 298 8.40 11.80 -12.73
N LEU A 299 8.27 10.77 -13.57
CA LEU A 299 9.06 9.54 -13.49
C LEU A 299 10.57 9.79 -13.58
N HIS A 300 11.03 10.68 -14.47
CA HIS A 300 12.45 11.03 -14.60
C HIS A 300 12.95 11.77 -13.34
N SER A 301 12.14 12.69 -12.79
CA SER A 301 12.47 13.38 -11.54
C SER A 301 12.48 12.46 -10.33
N MET A 302 11.60 11.45 -10.30
CA MET A 302 11.56 10.43 -9.26
C MET A 302 12.75 9.48 -9.38
N LEU A 303 13.12 9.07 -10.60
CA LEU A 303 14.32 8.26 -10.87
C LEU A 303 15.61 8.97 -10.49
N GLN A 304 15.72 10.27 -10.79
CA GLN A 304 16.87 11.09 -10.38
C GLN A 304 16.96 11.24 -8.86
N LYS A 305 15.82 11.45 -8.18
CA LYS A 305 15.76 11.56 -6.71
C LYS A 305 16.03 10.22 -5.99
N SER A 306 15.68 9.09 -6.60
CA SER A 306 15.97 7.76 -6.05
C SER A 306 17.44 7.35 -6.15
N GLY A 307 18.29 8.20 -6.74
CA GLY A 307 19.73 8.02 -6.75
C GLY A 307 20.20 7.00 -7.78
N ALA A 308 21.27 7.34 -8.48
CA ALA A 308 22.07 6.47 -9.32
C ALA A 308 22.82 5.41 -8.49
N LYS A 309 22.10 4.64 -7.66
CA LYS A 309 22.65 3.41 -7.10
C LYS A 309 22.60 2.40 -8.23
N LYS A 310 23.77 2.09 -8.82
CA LYS A 310 23.91 0.92 -9.69
C LYS A 310 23.31 -0.25 -8.92
N THR A 311 22.33 -0.92 -9.52
CA THR A 311 21.83 -2.19 -9.01
C THR A 311 23.00 -3.18 -9.08
N GLU A 312 23.69 -3.40 -7.96
CA GLU A 312 24.57 -4.55 -7.85
C GLU A 312 23.66 -5.79 -7.89
N TYR A 313 23.80 -6.57 -8.95
CA TYR A 313 23.18 -7.88 -9.00
C TYR A 313 23.76 -8.70 -7.85
N LEU A 314 22.91 -9.15 -6.94
CA LEU A 314 23.30 -10.05 -5.86
C LEU A 314 23.89 -11.31 -6.50
N GLU A 315 25.19 -11.56 -6.34
CA GLU A 315 25.86 -12.78 -6.81
C GLU A 315 25.49 -13.99 -5.93
N ASP A 316 24.19 -14.21 -5.70
CA ASP A 316 23.66 -15.34 -4.93
C ASP A 316 23.55 -16.62 -5.79
N SER A 317 24.48 -16.80 -6.74
CA SER A 317 24.50 -17.94 -7.67
C SER A 317 24.59 -19.28 -6.94
N THR A 318 25.35 -19.33 -5.84
CA THR A 318 25.52 -20.53 -5.01
C THR A 318 24.27 -20.87 -4.21
N LYS A 319 23.53 -19.87 -3.72
CA LYS A 319 22.25 -20.07 -3.02
C LYS A 319 21.17 -20.57 -3.98
N ILE A 320 21.09 -19.99 -5.18
CA ILE A 320 20.17 -20.41 -6.23
C ILE A 320 20.48 -21.85 -6.68
N GLN A 321 21.76 -22.23 -6.80
CA GLN A 321 22.15 -23.60 -7.12
C GLN A 321 21.81 -24.59 -6.00
N ALA A 322 22.02 -24.22 -4.74
CA ALA A 322 21.66 -25.06 -3.59
C ALA A 322 20.14 -25.27 -3.49
N GLU A 323 19.35 -24.23 -3.75
CA GLU A 323 17.89 -24.32 -3.76
C GLU A 323 17.38 -25.17 -4.94
N ARG A 324 17.98 -25.00 -6.13
CA ARG A 324 17.70 -25.86 -7.29
C ARG A 324 17.98 -27.34 -6.99
N GLN A 325 19.09 -27.64 -6.31
CA GLN A 325 19.44 -29.01 -5.96
C GLN A 325 18.44 -29.60 -4.96
N ARG A 326 18.03 -28.84 -3.93
CA ARG A 326 16.97 -29.27 -2.99
C ARG A 326 15.66 -29.60 -3.70
N VAL A 327 15.25 -28.78 -4.67
CA VAL A 327 14.02 -29.03 -5.45
C VAL A 327 14.14 -30.30 -6.29
N ILE A 328 15.31 -30.53 -6.91
CA ILE A 328 15.57 -31.75 -7.69
C ILE A 328 15.49 -32.99 -6.80
N ASP A 329 16.10 -32.94 -5.62
CA ASP A 329 16.14 -34.10 -4.71
C ASP A 329 14.75 -34.38 -4.11
N ALA A 330 13.99 -33.34 -3.72
CA ALA A 330 12.59 -33.48 -3.31
C ALA A 330 11.72 -34.12 -4.42
N TYR A 331 11.92 -33.71 -5.68
CA TYR A 331 11.19 -34.30 -6.81
C TYR A 331 11.57 -35.77 -7.04
N ARG A 332 12.86 -36.11 -6.89
CA ARG A 332 13.34 -37.49 -6.99
C ARG A 332 12.75 -38.37 -5.89
N ASP A 333 12.63 -37.86 -4.67
CA ASP A 333 12.06 -38.60 -3.56
C ASP A 333 10.55 -38.82 -3.73
N ILE A 334 9.81 -37.81 -4.18
CA ILE A 334 8.40 -37.96 -4.55
C ILE A 334 8.24 -39.01 -5.66
N LYS A 335 9.12 -38.99 -6.67
CA LYS A 335 9.09 -39.96 -7.77
C LYS A 335 9.44 -41.37 -7.30
N LYS A 336 10.41 -41.54 -6.40
CA LYS A 336 10.74 -42.82 -5.76
C LYS A 336 9.56 -43.34 -4.95
N GLN A 337 8.97 -42.51 -4.09
CA GLN A 337 7.78 -42.87 -3.31
C GLN A 337 6.62 -43.28 -4.22
N ARG A 338 6.38 -42.55 -5.31
CA ARG A 338 5.36 -42.90 -6.31
C ARG A 338 5.65 -44.24 -6.98
N ASN A 339 6.90 -44.53 -7.34
CA ASN A 339 7.28 -45.79 -7.96
C ASN A 339 7.20 -46.98 -6.99
N ILE A 340 7.52 -46.76 -5.71
CA ILE A 340 7.34 -47.74 -4.62
C ILE A 340 5.85 -48.01 -4.43
N ALA A 341 5.02 -46.96 -4.32
CA ALA A 341 3.56 -47.08 -4.20
C ALA A 341 2.92 -47.76 -5.42
N ALA A 342 3.49 -47.58 -6.62
CA ALA A 342 3.05 -48.22 -7.85
C ALA A 342 3.62 -49.65 -8.04
N GLY A 343 4.38 -50.18 -7.08
CA GLY A 343 4.91 -51.56 -7.13
C GLY A 343 5.91 -51.82 -8.26
N GLN A 344 6.50 -50.78 -8.87
CA GLN A 344 7.37 -50.90 -10.05
C GLN A 344 8.85 -51.13 -9.73
N TRP A 345 9.19 -51.39 -8.47
CA TRP A 345 10.57 -51.58 -8.02
C TRP A 345 10.93 -53.07 -7.95
N ASN A 346 10.99 -53.71 -9.13
CA ASN A 346 11.83 -54.88 -9.43
C ASN A 346 11.48 -55.42 -10.83
N ARG A 347 12.08 -54.84 -11.86
CA ARG A 347 12.41 -55.61 -13.07
C ARG A 347 13.91 -55.42 -13.33
N PRO A 348 14.76 -56.42 -13.08
CA PRO A 348 16.15 -56.34 -13.51
C PRO A 348 16.16 -56.16 -15.03
N ALA A 349 16.98 -55.22 -15.50
CA ALA A 349 17.15 -54.97 -16.93
C ALA A 349 17.60 -56.27 -17.61
N VAL A 350 16.80 -56.79 -18.53
CA VAL A 350 17.19 -57.92 -19.38
C VAL A 350 18.41 -57.46 -20.19
N PRO A 351 19.55 -58.17 -20.11
CA PRO A 351 20.71 -57.82 -20.92
C PRO A 351 20.34 -58.02 -22.39
N LYS A 352 20.58 -56.98 -23.20
CA LYS A 352 20.43 -57.06 -24.65
C LYS A 352 21.42 -58.10 -25.16
N SER A 353 20.90 -59.18 -25.72
CA SER A 353 21.69 -60.12 -26.52
C SER A 353 22.23 -59.41 -27.76
N GLU A 354 23.44 -59.82 -28.13
CA GLU A 354 24.32 -59.32 -29.21
C GLU A 354 23.63 -59.12 -30.57
#